data_AF-A0A959KWM5-F1
#
_entry.id   AF-A0A959KWM5-F1
#
_cell.length_a   1.000
_cell.length_b   1.000
_cell.length_c   1.000
_cell.angle_alpha   90.00
_cell.angle_beta   90.00
_cell.angle_gamma   90.00
#
_symmetry.space_group_name_H-M   'P 1'
#
loop_
_entity.id
_entity.type
_entity.pdbx_description
1 polymer ?
#
loop_
_entity_poly.entity_id
_entity_poly.type
_entity_poly.pdbx_seq_one_letter_code
_entity_poly.pdbx_strand_id
1 'polypeptide(L)' 'MKRFYMLMLMGLLLQVVQPATAQTFWDGPKMTFVKADSADWTLAENQDRITDVVWITRQHKWSIFNIAQGDIT' A
#
# COMPACT_ATOMS: atom_id res chain seq x y z
N MET A 1 19.92 -39.85 19.45
CA MET A 1 19.43 -38.61 20.12
C MET A 1 20.04 -37.33 19.53
N LYS A 2 21.37 -37.09 19.57
CA LYS A 2 21.99 -35.82 19.11
C LYS A 2 21.78 -35.48 17.63
N ARG A 3 21.81 -36.50 16.74
CA ARG A 3 21.58 -36.33 15.29
C ARG A 3 20.13 -35.96 14.96
N PHE A 4 19.19 -36.35 15.83
CA PHE A 4 17.78 -36.05 15.66
C PHE A 4 17.51 -34.55 15.91
N TYR A 5 18.10 -33.99 16.97
CA TYR A 5 18.04 -32.55 17.25
C TYR A 5 18.75 -31.72 16.18
N MET A 6 19.86 -32.21 15.64
CA MET A 6 20.59 -31.51 14.58
C MET A 6 19.76 -31.40 13.29
N LEU A 7 19.06 -32.47 12.90
CA LEU A 7 18.12 -32.46 11.77
C LEU A 7 16.88 -31.60 12.05
N MET A 8 16.39 -31.62 13.29
CA MET A 8 15.25 -30.80 13.69
C MET A 8 15.60 -29.29 13.68
N LEU A 9 16.81 -28.92 14.12
CA LEU A 9 17.32 -27.54 14.10
C LEU A 9 17.57 -27.06 12.67
N MET A 10 18.10 -27.94 11.81
CA MET A 10 18.32 -27.64 10.39
C MET A 10 16.99 -27.44 9.64
N GLY A 11 15.97 -28.26 9.95
CA GLY A 11 14.62 -28.08 9.43
C GLY A 11 13.95 -26.78 9.90
N LEU A 12 14.19 -26.36 11.15
CA LEU A 12 13.68 -25.10 11.70
C LEU A 12 14.36 -23.87 11.06
N LEU A 13 15.67 -23.96 10.77
CA LEU A 13 16.44 -22.90 10.11
C LEU A 13 16.05 -22.69 8.63
N LEU A 14 15.52 -23.71 7.95
CA LEU A 14 15.07 -23.64 6.56
C LEU A 14 13.75 -22.87 6.35
N GLN A 15 13.01 -22.53 7.41
CA GLN A 15 11.69 -21.90 7.30
C GLN A 15 11.70 -20.36 7.22
N VAL A 16 12.88 -19.71 7.30
CA VAL A 16 12.99 -18.24 7.48
C VAL A 16 13.15 -17.48 6.15
N VAL A 17 13.23 -18.16 5.01
CA VAL A 17 13.35 -17.48 3.71
C VAL A 17 11.95 -17.12 3.20
N GLN A 18 11.37 -16.05 3.73
CA GLN A 18 10.19 -15.44 3.13
C GLN A 18 10.63 -14.62 1.90
N PRO A 19 9.99 -14.80 0.72
CA PRO A 19 10.26 -13.94 -0.42
C PRO A 19 9.79 -12.52 -0.10
N ALA A 20 10.72 -11.58 -0.03
CA ALA A 20 10.37 -10.16 0.04
C ALA A 20 9.87 -9.72 -1.35
N THR A 21 8.61 -9.30 -1.44
CA THR A 21 8.12 -8.62 -2.63
C THR A 21 8.77 -7.24 -2.70
N ALA A 22 9.53 -6.98 -3.76
CA ALA A 22 10.05 -5.64 -4.03
C ALA A 22 8.88 -4.67 -4.25
N GLN A 23 9.06 -3.42 -3.83
CA GLN A 23 8.11 -2.35 -4.10
C GLN A 23 7.95 -2.17 -5.62
N THR A 24 6.72 -2.16 -6.12
CA THR A 24 6.43 -1.80 -7.51
C THR A 24 6.48 -0.29 -7.68
N PHE A 25 7.30 0.19 -8.61
CA PHE A 25 7.30 1.58 -9.06
C PHE A 25 6.35 1.74 -10.24
N TRP A 26 5.62 2.85 -10.28
CA TRP A 26 4.80 3.19 -11.44
C TRP A 26 5.69 3.65 -12.60
N ASP A 27 5.63 2.95 -13.72
CA ASP A 27 6.33 3.25 -14.98
C ASP A 27 5.37 3.66 -16.12
N GLY A 28 4.07 3.77 -15.81
CA GLY A 28 3.05 4.17 -16.76
C GLY A 28 3.05 5.67 -17.09
N PRO A 29 2.10 6.12 -17.91
CA PRO A 29 2.00 7.52 -18.30
C PRO A 29 1.70 8.44 -17.11
N LYS A 30 1.98 9.73 -17.29
CA LYS A 30 1.54 10.76 -16.33
C LYS A 30 0.01 10.86 -16.35
N MET A 31 -0.58 10.86 -15.16
CA MET A 31 -2.01 11.07 -14.97
C MET A 31 -2.26 12.45 -14.35
N THR A 32 -3.38 13.08 -14.73
CA THR A 32 -3.81 14.38 -14.20
C THR A 32 -5.19 14.23 -13.58
N PHE A 33 -5.32 14.64 -12.34
CA PHE A 33 -6.58 14.74 -11.62
C PHE A 33 -6.88 16.21 -11.31
N VAL A 34 -8.13 16.64 -11.53
CA VAL A 34 -8.58 18.02 -11.29
C VAL A 34 -9.82 17.99 -10.42
N LYS A 35 -9.83 18.83 -9.39
CA LYS A 35 -10.97 19.02 -8.49
C LYS A 35 -11.30 20.51 -8.41
N ALA A 36 -12.59 20.84 -8.52
CA ALA A 36 -13.05 22.21 -8.35
C ALA A 36 -12.81 22.73 -6.92
N ASP A 37 -12.59 24.04 -6.82
CA ASP A 37 -12.43 24.70 -5.53
C ASP A 37 -13.68 24.49 -4.66
N SER A 38 -13.45 24.21 -3.38
CA SER A 38 -14.49 23.98 -2.38
C SER A 38 -15.45 22.82 -2.65
N ALA A 39 -15.26 22.03 -3.72
CA ALA A 39 -16.09 20.86 -3.99
C ALA A 39 -16.03 19.84 -2.84
N ASP A 40 -17.13 19.10 -2.64
CA ASP A 40 -17.22 18.09 -1.58
C ASP A 40 -16.21 16.97 -1.82
N TRP A 41 -15.21 16.88 -0.94
CA TRP A 41 -14.10 15.94 -1.03
C TRP A 41 -14.49 14.51 -0.64
N THR A 42 -15.70 14.32 -0.08
CA THR A 42 -16.23 12.99 0.27
C THR A 42 -16.85 12.26 -0.93
N LEU A 43 -17.15 12.97 -2.02
CA LEU A 43 -17.66 12.40 -3.27
C LEU A 43 -16.54 11.73 -4.08
N ALA A 44 -16.85 10.58 -4.69
CA ALA A 44 -15.88 9.76 -5.42
C ALA A 44 -15.24 10.49 -6.62
N GLU A 45 -15.99 11.33 -7.34
CA GLU A 45 -15.48 12.15 -8.44
C GLU A 45 -14.40 13.17 -8.02
N ASN A 46 -14.34 13.48 -6.74
CA ASN A 46 -13.40 14.44 -6.15
C ASN A 46 -12.22 13.74 -5.46
N GLN A 47 -11.92 12.49 -5.82
CA GLN A 47 -10.83 11.67 -5.28
C GLN A 47 -10.01 11.05 -6.42
N ASP A 48 -8.70 10.99 -6.25
CA ASP A 48 -7.80 10.29 -7.17
C ASP A 48 -7.46 8.91 -6.61
N ARG A 49 -7.84 7.84 -7.33
CA ARG A 49 -7.67 6.45 -6.91
C ARG A 49 -6.43 5.85 -7.53
N ILE A 50 -5.29 6.03 -6.87
CA ILE A 50 -3.98 5.55 -7.34
C ILE A 50 -3.94 4.02 -7.28
N THR A 51 -4.46 3.43 -6.20
CA THR A 51 -4.62 1.99 -6.02
C THR A 51 -5.94 1.68 -5.31
N ASP A 52 -6.25 0.39 -5.10
CA ASP A 52 -7.44 -0.03 -4.34
C ASP A 52 -7.45 0.49 -2.88
N VAL A 53 -6.27 0.79 -2.31
CA VAL A 53 -6.11 1.19 -0.90
C VAL A 53 -5.47 2.57 -0.70
N VAL A 54 -5.10 3.28 -1.78
CA VAL A 54 -4.50 4.63 -1.72
C VAL A 54 -5.29 5.59 -2.59
N TRP A 55 -6.12 6.42 -1.94
CA TRP A 55 -6.94 7.42 -2.63
C TRP A 55 -6.59 8.80 -2.08
N ILE A 56 -6.22 9.76 -2.93
CA ILE A 56 -5.85 11.10 -2.47
C ILE A 56 -6.94 12.12 -2.79
N THR A 57 -7.16 13.05 -1.85
CA THR A 57 -7.98 14.23 -2.08
C THR A 57 -7.48 15.40 -1.24
N ARG A 58 -8.11 16.57 -1.39
CA ARG A 58 -7.88 17.74 -0.54
C ARG A 58 -9.21 18.36 -0.12
N GLN A 59 -9.24 18.84 1.12
CA GLN A 59 -10.33 19.69 1.58
C GLN A 59 -10.18 21.12 1.03
N HIS A 60 -11.11 22.01 1.37
CA HIS A 60 -11.04 23.41 0.97
C HIS A 60 -9.85 24.16 1.61
N LYS A 61 -9.58 23.94 2.90
CA LYS A 61 -8.57 24.70 3.67
C LYS A 61 -7.36 23.89 4.16
N TRP A 62 -7.08 22.73 3.56
CA TRP A 62 -6.05 21.81 4.07
C TRP A 62 -5.22 21.18 2.96
N SER A 63 -4.07 20.63 3.34
CA SER A 63 -3.17 19.88 2.47
C SER A 63 -3.83 18.63 1.87
N ILE A 64 -3.16 18.03 0.89
CA ILE A 64 -3.53 16.72 0.32
C ILE A 64 -3.38 15.63 1.39
N PHE A 65 -4.31 14.68 1.43
CA PHE A 65 -4.28 13.54 2.36
C PHE A 65 -4.86 12.28 1.70
N ASN A 66 -4.56 11.12 2.28
CA ASN A 66 -5.15 9.83 1.90
C ASN A 66 -6.53 9.68 2.58
N ILE A 67 -7.58 9.43 1.80
CA ILE A 67 -8.95 9.22 2.29
C ILE A 67 -9.34 7.73 2.37
N ALA A 68 -8.60 6.85 1.70
CA ALA A 68 -8.91 5.42 1.74
C ALA A 68 -8.64 4.86 3.15
N GLN A 69 -9.57 4.04 3.65
CA GLN A 69 -9.38 3.19 4.82
C GLN A 69 -9.01 1.79 4.31
N GLY A 70 -7.71 1.53 4.15
CA GLY A 70 -7.20 0.20 3.85
C GLY A 70 -6.21 -0.22 4.92
N ASP A 71 -6.35 -1.44 5.43
CA ASP A 71 -5.30 -2.05 6.25
C ASP A 71 -4.14 -2.45 5.34
N ILE A 72 -2.94 -2.00 5.69
CA ILE A 72 -1.67 -2.43 5.10
C ILE A 72 -1.18 -3.70 5.82
N THR A 73 -2.01 -4.74 5.89
CA THR A 73 -1.68 -5.99 6.59
C THR A 73 -0.93 -7.00 5.72
#